data_AF-A0A9Q0SJW6-F1
#
_entry.id   AF-A0A9Q0SJW6-F1
#
_cell.length_a   1.000
_cell.length_b   1.000
_cell.length_c   1.000
_cell.angle_alpha   90.00
_cell.angle_beta   90.00
_cell.angle_gamma   90.00
#
_symmetry.space_group_name_H-M   'P 1'
#
loop_
_entity.id
_entity.type
_entity.pdbx_description
1 polymer ?
#
loop_
_entity_poly.entity_id
_entity_poly.type
_entity_poly.pdbx_seq_one_letter_code
_entity_poly.pdbx_strand_id
1 'polypeptide(L)'
;MELLLQKLEGDLKETCHEKDKALQQLARLKQHLLEKESEESEKMDEDSKIIEELRQSNEYQKAQILHLEKALKQAIAGQEEVRMMNSNEIQKSKEMIEDLNKKLANCMSTIESKNVELLNLQTALGQYFAEVEAKEYLEQQLALTREESAKRFQLLKEAEIGTQESKREKEEILAKLSEVERKFAEGKSRVNKLEEDNAKLRRAVEQSMSRLNRMSMDSDFLVDRRIVIKLLVTYFQRNYSKEVLDLMVRMLGFSDEDKQRIGVAQQGGKGVVRGVLGLPGRLVGGILGGSAAGVQMNLASDNQSFADMWVDFLLKETEEREKRVSGQDTDRPDEDSQGRSPNTTGVGSPVPNHGTSTPALSGPNLFPAQNYASLAPRGNSPPFAHADSEFSTVPLTSLDNPSRISRLLTKH
;
A
#
# COMPACT_ATOMS: atom_id res chain seq x y z
N MET A 1 -189.99 44.32 6.76
CA MET A 1 -189.53 43.32 5.77
C MET A 1 -188.44 43.91 4.86
N GLU A 2 -188.50 45.20 4.50
CA GLU A 2 -187.44 45.90 3.72
C GLU A 2 -186.08 46.04 4.43
N LEU A 3 -186.05 46.30 5.75
CA LEU A 3 -184.78 46.45 6.48
C LEU A 3 -183.93 45.16 6.52
N LEU A 4 -184.58 43.99 6.39
CA LEU A 4 -183.92 42.68 6.32
C LEU A 4 -183.39 42.38 4.91
N LEU A 5 -184.10 42.80 3.86
CA LEU A 5 -183.66 42.66 2.46
C LEU A 5 -182.45 43.54 2.14
N GLN A 6 -182.43 44.78 2.64
CA GLN A 6 -181.30 45.70 2.45
C GLN A 6 -180.05 45.26 3.24
N LYS A 7 -180.25 44.63 4.41
CA LYS A 7 -179.18 43.98 5.17
C LYS A 7 -178.66 42.74 4.46
N LEU A 8 -179.56 41.89 3.94
CA LEU A 8 -179.19 40.69 3.17
C LEU A 8 -178.44 41.06 1.88
N GLU A 9 -178.82 42.15 1.20
CA GLU A 9 -178.12 42.64 0.00
C GLU A 9 -176.75 43.25 0.34
N GLY A 10 -176.62 43.93 1.48
CA GLY A 10 -175.34 44.39 2.03
C GLY A 10 -174.42 43.21 2.33
N ASP A 11 -174.92 42.22 3.07
CA ASP A 11 -174.19 40.99 3.40
C ASP A 11 -173.85 40.20 2.12
N LEU A 12 -174.71 40.17 1.10
CA LEU A 12 -174.44 39.52 -0.19
C LEU A 12 -173.34 40.26 -0.99
N LYS A 13 -173.32 41.59 -0.97
CA LYS A 13 -172.27 42.39 -1.62
C LYS A 13 -170.95 42.29 -0.87
N GLU A 14 -170.98 42.28 0.46
CA GLU A 14 -169.80 42.11 1.30
C GLU A 14 -169.22 40.70 1.15
N THR A 15 -170.05 39.66 1.18
CA THR A 15 -169.61 38.28 0.89
C THR A 15 -169.09 38.12 -0.54
N CYS A 16 -169.69 38.79 -1.55
CA CYS A 16 -169.12 38.83 -2.90
C CYS A 16 -167.76 39.54 -2.95
N HIS A 17 -167.63 40.68 -2.28
CA HIS A 17 -166.39 41.45 -2.24
C HIS A 17 -165.27 40.72 -1.48
N GLU A 18 -165.61 40.02 -0.39
CA GLU A 18 -164.73 39.12 0.35
C GLU A 18 -164.33 37.90 -0.48
N LYS A 19 -165.28 37.30 -1.21
CA LYS A 19 -164.99 36.20 -2.14
C LYS A 19 -164.04 36.65 -3.25
N ASP A 20 -164.23 37.83 -3.82
CA ASP A 20 -163.33 38.35 -4.87
C ASP A 20 -161.94 38.73 -4.32
N LYS A 21 -161.86 39.27 -3.08
CA LYS A 21 -160.60 39.46 -2.37
C LYS A 21 -159.91 38.12 -2.10
N ALA A 22 -160.64 37.11 -1.65
CA ALA A 22 -160.12 35.77 -1.43
C ALA A 22 -159.65 35.12 -2.74
N LEU A 23 -160.37 35.33 -3.86
CA LEU A 23 -159.95 34.88 -5.19
C LEU A 23 -158.68 35.60 -5.67
N GLN A 24 -158.55 36.91 -5.45
CA GLN A 24 -157.34 37.65 -5.76
C GLN A 24 -156.15 37.23 -4.89
N GLN A 25 -156.36 36.99 -3.58
CA GLN A 25 -155.33 36.48 -2.69
C GLN A 25 -154.93 35.05 -3.07
N LEU A 26 -155.89 34.19 -3.43
CA LEU A 26 -155.63 32.84 -3.94
C LEU A 26 -154.84 32.87 -5.24
N ALA A 27 -155.16 33.80 -6.17
CA ALA A 27 -154.42 33.98 -7.41
C ALA A 27 -152.98 34.44 -7.16
N ARG A 28 -152.76 35.38 -6.23
CA ARG A 28 -151.41 35.82 -5.83
C ARG A 28 -150.63 34.71 -5.15
N LEU A 29 -151.26 33.93 -4.27
CA LEU A 29 -150.61 32.80 -3.61
C LEU A 29 -150.22 31.72 -4.62
N LYS A 30 -151.09 31.40 -5.58
CA LYS A 30 -150.79 30.46 -6.67
C LYS A 30 -149.65 30.97 -7.55
N GLN A 31 -149.65 32.24 -7.91
CA GLN A 31 -148.56 32.85 -8.70
C GLN A 31 -147.23 32.81 -7.93
N HIS A 32 -147.22 33.19 -6.65
CA HIS A 32 -146.03 33.12 -5.82
C HIS A 32 -145.54 31.69 -5.59
N LEU A 33 -146.45 30.72 -5.43
CA LEU A 33 -146.08 29.31 -5.35
C LEU A 33 -145.47 28.83 -6.67
N LEU A 34 -146.03 29.25 -7.81
CA LEU A 34 -145.51 28.91 -9.13
C LEU A 34 -144.13 29.55 -9.38
N GLU A 35 -143.95 30.82 -9.02
CA GLU A 35 -142.67 31.52 -9.10
C GLU A 35 -141.61 30.86 -8.21
N LYS A 36 -142.00 30.48 -6.99
CA LYS A 36 -141.12 29.75 -6.07
C LYS A 36 -140.76 28.35 -6.59
N GLU A 37 -141.73 27.64 -7.16
CA GLU A 37 -141.50 26.33 -7.78
C GLU A 37 -140.58 26.47 -9.01
N SER A 38 -140.73 27.53 -9.81
CA SER A 38 -139.82 27.80 -10.93
C SER A 38 -138.41 28.20 -10.48
N GLU A 39 -138.29 29.03 -9.44
CA GLU A 39 -136.99 29.43 -8.87
C GLU A 39 -136.28 28.23 -8.22
N GLU A 40 -137.03 27.36 -7.53
CA GLU A 40 -136.49 26.11 -6.99
C GLU A 40 -136.08 25.14 -8.10
N SER A 41 -136.83 25.07 -9.20
CA SER A 41 -136.47 24.28 -10.38
C SER A 41 -135.20 24.80 -11.06
N GLU A 42 -135.08 26.11 -11.27
CA GLU A 42 -133.88 26.74 -11.84
C GLU A 42 -132.66 26.49 -10.95
N LYS A 43 -132.82 26.61 -9.62
CA LYS A 43 -131.75 26.29 -8.68
C LYS A 43 -131.35 24.81 -8.72
N MET A 44 -132.31 23.88 -8.84
CA MET A 44 -132.00 22.46 -8.98
C MET A 44 -131.23 22.17 -10.28
N ASP A 45 -131.54 22.87 -11.37
CA ASP A 45 -130.82 22.76 -12.64
C ASP A 45 -129.39 23.33 -12.53
N GLU A 46 -129.22 24.48 -11.86
CA GLU A 46 -127.91 25.06 -11.56
C GLU A 46 -127.06 24.15 -10.66
N ASP A 47 -127.64 23.64 -9.57
CA ASP A 47 -126.98 22.69 -8.66
C ASP A 47 -126.60 21.41 -9.41
N SER A 48 -127.47 20.91 -10.30
CA SER A 48 -127.18 19.74 -11.15
C SER A 48 -126.01 19.99 -12.10
N LYS A 49 -125.93 21.20 -12.68
CA LYS A 49 -124.81 21.61 -13.53
C LYS A 49 -123.50 21.67 -12.73
N ILE A 50 -123.51 22.26 -11.54
CA ILE A 50 -122.34 22.35 -10.66
C ILE A 50 -121.86 20.95 -10.25
N ILE A 51 -122.78 20.05 -9.90
CA ILE A 51 -122.45 18.66 -9.54
C ILE A 51 -121.78 17.95 -10.72
N GLU A 52 -122.26 18.16 -11.94
CA GLU A 52 -121.70 17.52 -13.12
C GLU A 52 -120.31 18.10 -13.48
N GLU A 53 -120.11 19.41 -13.39
CA GLU A 53 -118.79 20.04 -13.54
C GLU A 53 -117.78 19.52 -12.50
N LEU A 54 -118.22 19.37 -11.23
CA LEU A 54 -117.39 18.80 -10.16
C LEU A 54 -117.06 17.33 -10.42
N ARG A 55 -118.00 16.54 -10.95
CA ARG A 55 -117.75 15.14 -11.34
C ARG A 55 -116.71 15.04 -12.45
N GLN A 56 -116.87 15.82 -13.51
CA GLN A 56 -115.94 15.86 -14.63
C GLN A 56 -114.54 16.30 -14.18
N SER A 57 -114.46 17.35 -13.34
CA SER A 57 -113.20 17.81 -12.75
C SER A 57 -112.55 16.72 -11.88
N ASN A 58 -113.33 16.02 -11.05
CA ASN A 58 -112.84 14.93 -10.20
C ASN A 58 -112.34 13.74 -11.03
N GLU A 59 -113.04 13.39 -12.11
CA GLU A 59 -112.64 12.32 -13.03
C GLU A 59 -111.35 12.68 -13.77
N TYR A 60 -111.23 13.93 -14.25
CA TYR A 60 -110.00 14.45 -14.85
C TYR A 60 -108.82 14.39 -13.87
N GLN A 61 -109.03 14.84 -12.63
CA GLN A 61 -108.00 14.78 -11.58
C GLN A 61 -107.58 13.34 -11.28
N LYS A 62 -108.53 12.40 -11.19
CA LYS A 62 -108.23 10.96 -11.01
C LYS A 62 -107.40 10.40 -12.16
N ALA A 63 -107.76 10.72 -13.41
CA ALA A 63 -106.99 10.30 -14.57
C ALA A 63 -105.57 10.87 -14.56
N GLN A 64 -105.41 12.14 -14.16
CA GLN A 64 -104.11 12.78 -14.01
C GLN A 64 -103.25 12.12 -12.91
N ILE A 65 -103.84 11.83 -11.75
CA ILE A 65 -103.16 11.13 -10.65
C ILE A 65 -102.69 9.75 -11.13
N LEU A 66 -103.56 8.99 -11.79
CA LEU A 66 -103.21 7.66 -12.29
C LEU A 66 -102.07 7.73 -13.33
N HIS A 67 -102.09 8.72 -14.23
CA HIS A 67 -101.00 8.95 -15.17
C HIS A 67 -99.68 9.27 -14.46
N LEU A 68 -99.69 10.18 -13.48
CA LEU A 68 -98.52 10.53 -12.70
C LEU A 68 -97.98 9.35 -11.88
N GLU A 69 -98.86 8.54 -11.27
CA GLU A 69 -98.47 7.32 -10.57
C GLU A 69 -97.81 6.29 -11.49
N LYS A 70 -98.33 6.13 -12.71
CA LYS A 70 -97.73 5.24 -13.71
C LYS A 70 -96.36 5.75 -14.15
N ALA A 71 -96.25 7.04 -14.43
CA ALA A 71 -94.97 7.68 -14.79
C ALA A 71 -93.94 7.57 -13.65
N LEU A 72 -94.36 7.76 -12.40
CA LEU A 72 -93.51 7.62 -11.22
C LEU A 72 -93.03 6.17 -11.04
N LYS A 73 -93.93 5.18 -11.18
CA LYS A 73 -93.54 3.76 -11.13
C LYS A 73 -92.52 3.40 -12.21
N GLN A 74 -92.71 3.91 -13.43
CA GLN A 74 -91.77 3.69 -14.53
C GLN A 74 -90.43 4.38 -14.28
N ALA A 75 -90.43 5.61 -13.75
CA ALA A 75 -89.21 6.32 -13.40
C ALA A 75 -88.42 5.61 -12.29
N ILE A 76 -89.10 5.09 -11.26
CA ILE A 76 -88.47 4.29 -10.20
C ILE A 76 -87.86 3.00 -10.77
N ALA A 77 -88.58 2.29 -11.65
CA ALA A 77 -88.08 1.08 -12.29
C ALA A 77 -86.83 1.35 -13.14
N GLY A 78 -86.85 2.42 -13.95
CA GLY A 78 -85.70 2.84 -14.75
C GLY A 78 -84.51 3.29 -13.89
N GLN A 79 -84.76 3.98 -12.77
CA GLN A 79 -83.72 4.36 -11.82
C GLN A 79 -83.06 3.12 -11.19
N GLU A 80 -83.85 2.09 -10.83
CA GLU A 80 -83.33 0.84 -10.27
C GLU A 80 -82.48 0.09 -11.30
N GLU A 81 -82.93 0.01 -12.55
CA GLU A 81 -82.17 -0.63 -13.62
C GLU A 81 -80.80 0.06 -13.84
N VAL A 82 -80.78 1.39 -13.88
CA VAL A 82 -79.53 2.16 -13.97
C VAL A 82 -78.65 1.94 -12.74
N ARG A 83 -79.23 1.89 -11.54
CA ARG A 83 -78.49 1.61 -10.29
C ARG A 83 -77.82 0.23 -10.35
N MET A 84 -78.53 -0.79 -10.82
CA MET A 84 -78.03 -2.16 -10.96
C MET A 84 -76.94 -2.26 -12.03
N MET A 85 -77.13 -1.62 -13.19
CA MET A 85 -76.10 -1.56 -14.24
C MET A 85 -74.82 -0.89 -13.74
N ASN A 86 -74.94 0.25 -13.04
CA ASN A 86 -73.80 0.96 -12.48
C ASN A 86 -73.08 0.13 -11.40
N SER A 87 -73.83 -0.54 -10.51
CA SER A 87 -73.23 -1.43 -9.51
C SER A 87 -72.45 -2.57 -10.15
N ASN A 88 -72.97 -3.17 -11.22
CA ASN A 88 -72.29 -4.23 -11.96
C ASN A 88 -71.02 -3.72 -12.65
N GLU A 89 -71.04 -2.53 -13.24
CA GLU A 89 -69.85 -1.94 -13.89
C GLU A 89 -68.78 -1.53 -12.88
N ILE A 90 -69.19 -0.99 -11.73
CA ILE A 90 -68.31 -0.73 -10.58
C ILE A 90 -67.68 -2.03 -10.09
N GLN A 91 -68.44 -3.13 -10.03
CA GLN A 91 -67.89 -4.42 -9.60
C GLN A 91 -66.86 -4.97 -10.60
N LYS A 92 -67.17 -4.93 -11.91
CA LYS A 92 -66.22 -5.35 -12.96
C LYS A 92 -64.94 -4.52 -12.96
N SER A 93 -65.05 -3.20 -12.82
CA SER A 93 -63.89 -2.32 -12.77
C SER A 93 -63.04 -2.57 -11.51
N LYS A 94 -63.66 -2.85 -10.36
CA LYS A 94 -62.95 -3.29 -9.15
C LYS A 94 -62.18 -4.59 -9.36
N GLU A 95 -62.81 -5.60 -9.97
CA GLU A 95 -62.16 -6.88 -10.26
C GLU A 95 -60.97 -6.70 -11.22
N MET A 96 -61.13 -5.85 -12.25
CA MET A 96 -60.03 -5.52 -13.17
C MET A 96 -58.88 -4.80 -12.46
N ILE A 97 -59.18 -3.85 -11.55
CA ILE A 97 -58.16 -3.17 -10.75
C ILE A 97 -57.41 -4.16 -9.86
N GLU A 98 -58.11 -5.09 -9.22
CA GLU A 98 -57.50 -6.11 -8.37
C GLU A 98 -56.57 -7.04 -9.17
N ASP A 99 -57.02 -7.50 -10.35
CA ASP A 99 -56.21 -8.31 -11.25
C ASP A 99 -54.95 -7.57 -11.73
N LEU A 100 -55.08 -6.27 -12.05
CA LEU A 100 -53.95 -5.43 -12.43
C LEU A 100 -52.98 -5.21 -11.26
N ASN A 101 -53.49 -4.96 -10.05
CA ASN A 101 -52.68 -4.83 -8.85
C ASN A 101 -51.91 -6.12 -8.55
N LYS A 102 -52.55 -7.28 -8.71
CA LYS A 102 -51.90 -8.59 -8.56
C LYS A 102 -50.79 -8.79 -9.59
N LYS A 103 -51.03 -8.43 -10.86
CA LYS A 103 -49.99 -8.47 -11.90
C LYS A 103 -48.83 -7.52 -11.60
N LEU A 104 -49.12 -6.32 -11.11
CA LEU A 104 -48.12 -5.34 -10.71
C LEU A 104 -47.28 -5.86 -9.54
N ALA A 105 -47.90 -6.43 -8.51
CA ALA A 105 -47.19 -7.03 -7.38
C ALA A 105 -46.26 -8.18 -7.81
N ASN A 106 -46.74 -9.06 -8.71
CA ASN A 106 -45.91 -10.13 -9.27
C ASN A 106 -44.72 -9.60 -10.08
N CYS A 107 -44.94 -8.56 -10.87
CA CYS A 107 -43.87 -7.89 -11.63
C CYS A 107 -42.84 -7.27 -10.68
N MET A 108 -43.27 -6.53 -9.67
CA MET A 108 -42.41 -5.95 -8.65
C MET A 108 -41.59 -7.02 -7.90
N SER A 109 -42.21 -8.13 -7.51
CA SER A 109 -41.51 -9.25 -6.88
C SER A 109 -40.46 -9.89 -7.81
N THR A 110 -40.75 -9.95 -9.11
CA THR A 110 -39.81 -10.49 -10.11
C THR A 110 -38.63 -9.55 -10.29
N ILE A 111 -38.88 -8.24 -10.36
CA ILE A 111 -37.84 -7.20 -10.43
C ILE A 111 -36.95 -7.28 -9.18
N GLU A 112 -37.53 -7.40 -8.00
CA GLU A 112 -36.76 -7.50 -6.75
C GLU A 112 -35.88 -8.76 -6.72
N SER A 113 -36.42 -9.90 -7.14
CA SER A 113 -35.63 -11.14 -7.29
C SER A 113 -34.45 -10.95 -8.25
N LYS A 114 -34.66 -10.26 -9.37
CA LYS A 114 -33.59 -9.99 -10.34
C LYS A 114 -32.57 -8.98 -9.82
N ASN A 115 -32.97 -7.99 -9.04
CA ASN A 115 -32.05 -7.06 -8.38
C ASN A 115 -31.12 -7.79 -7.39
N VAL A 116 -31.66 -8.75 -6.62
CA VAL A 116 -30.85 -9.59 -5.73
C VAL A 116 -29.87 -10.46 -6.53
N GLU A 117 -30.30 -11.08 -7.63
CA GLU A 117 -29.40 -11.83 -8.52
C GLU A 117 -28.27 -10.95 -9.08
N LEU A 118 -28.58 -9.74 -9.54
CA LEU A 118 -27.59 -8.79 -10.05
C LEU A 118 -26.59 -8.37 -8.97
N LEU A 119 -27.06 -8.09 -7.75
CA LEU A 119 -26.18 -7.74 -6.63
C LEU A 119 -25.24 -8.89 -6.26
N ASN A 120 -25.76 -10.13 -6.26
CA ASN A 120 -24.95 -11.31 -6.02
C ASN A 120 -23.87 -11.49 -7.10
N LEU A 121 -24.22 -11.31 -8.37
CA LEU A 121 -23.27 -11.38 -9.48
C LEU A 121 -22.22 -10.26 -9.41
N GLN A 122 -22.62 -9.04 -9.07
CA GLN A 122 -21.69 -7.92 -8.88
C GLN A 122 -20.72 -8.20 -7.73
N THR A 123 -21.20 -8.81 -6.64
CA THR A 123 -20.37 -9.22 -5.50
C THR A 123 -19.38 -10.31 -5.91
N ALA A 124 -19.83 -11.32 -6.65
CA ALA A 124 -18.97 -12.40 -7.15
C ALA A 124 -17.90 -11.87 -8.12
N LEU A 125 -18.26 -10.93 -9.00
CA LEU A 125 -17.31 -10.25 -9.88
C LEU A 125 -16.27 -9.45 -9.08
N GLY A 126 -16.71 -8.71 -8.06
CA GLY A 126 -15.80 -8.00 -7.16
C GLY A 126 -14.81 -8.93 -6.47
N GLN A 127 -15.28 -10.10 -6.01
CA GLN A 127 -14.41 -11.13 -5.42
C GLN A 127 -13.43 -11.71 -6.44
N TYR A 128 -13.87 -11.99 -7.67
CA TYR A 128 -13.00 -12.47 -8.74
C TYR A 128 -11.89 -11.48 -9.08
N PHE A 129 -12.19 -10.18 -9.16
CA PHE A 129 -11.15 -9.16 -9.38
C PHE A 129 -10.13 -9.11 -8.23
N ALA A 130 -10.60 -9.19 -6.98
CA ALA A 130 -9.70 -9.26 -5.82
C ALA A 130 -8.82 -10.52 -5.84
N GLU A 131 -9.38 -11.67 -6.25
CA GLU A 131 -8.64 -12.93 -6.39
C GLU A 131 -7.60 -12.87 -7.52
N VAL A 132 -7.93 -12.26 -8.66
CA VAL A 132 -6.99 -12.03 -9.76
C VAL A 132 -5.83 -11.16 -9.32
N GLU A 133 -6.10 -10.04 -8.65
CA GLU A 133 -5.04 -9.13 -8.14
C GLU A 133 -4.14 -9.84 -7.12
N ALA A 134 -4.74 -10.59 -6.17
CA ALA A 134 -3.96 -11.38 -5.20
C ALA A 134 -3.10 -12.45 -5.89
N LYS A 135 -3.63 -13.10 -6.93
CA LYS A 135 -2.89 -14.08 -7.73
C LYS A 135 -1.72 -13.44 -8.47
N GLU A 136 -1.92 -12.30 -9.12
CA GLU A 136 -0.86 -11.57 -9.81
C GLU A 136 0.26 -11.16 -8.84
N TYR A 137 -0.09 -10.68 -7.64
CA TYR A 137 0.89 -10.37 -6.60
C TYR A 137 1.70 -11.61 -6.19
N LEU A 138 1.03 -12.75 -5.96
CA LEU A 138 1.71 -13.99 -5.62
C LEU A 138 2.61 -14.49 -6.76
N GLU A 139 2.18 -14.38 -8.01
CA GLU A 139 2.99 -14.75 -9.18
C GLU A 139 4.26 -13.90 -9.27
N GLN A 140 4.17 -12.59 -9.01
CA GLN A 140 5.33 -11.70 -8.94
C GLN A 140 6.29 -12.10 -7.81
N GLN A 141 5.77 -12.37 -6.61
CA GLN A 141 6.60 -12.82 -5.48
C GLN A 141 7.28 -14.16 -5.77
N LEU A 142 6.58 -15.07 -6.46
CA LEU A 142 7.13 -16.34 -6.88
C LEU A 142 8.27 -16.13 -7.90
N ALA A 143 8.07 -15.24 -8.88
CA ALA A 143 9.11 -14.91 -9.86
C ALA A 143 10.36 -14.31 -9.19
N LEU A 144 10.20 -13.37 -8.25
CA LEU A 144 11.30 -12.81 -7.47
C LEU A 144 12.03 -13.87 -6.66
N THR A 145 11.29 -14.73 -5.94
CA THR A 145 11.88 -15.81 -5.15
C THR A 145 12.64 -16.81 -6.04
N ARG A 146 12.11 -17.12 -7.23
CA ARG A 146 12.82 -17.95 -8.21
C ARG A 146 14.10 -17.28 -8.69
N GLU A 147 14.06 -15.99 -9.01
CA GLU A 147 15.25 -15.24 -9.43
C GLU A 147 16.31 -15.20 -8.33
N GLU A 148 15.93 -14.92 -7.08
CA GLU A 148 16.84 -14.97 -5.94
C GLU A 148 17.42 -16.37 -5.73
N SER A 149 16.60 -17.41 -5.86
CA SER A 149 17.08 -18.79 -5.75
C SER A 149 18.10 -19.13 -6.84
N ALA A 150 17.89 -18.63 -8.07
CA ALA A 150 18.82 -18.81 -9.19
C ALA A 150 20.14 -18.06 -8.94
N LYS A 151 20.08 -16.81 -8.43
CA LYS A 151 21.27 -16.03 -8.06
C LYS A 151 22.08 -16.74 -6.97
N ARG A 152 21.42 -17.24 -5.91
CA ARG A 152 22.09 -18.00 -4.84
C ARG A 152 22.69 -19.29 -5.36
N PHE A 153 22.01 -19.99 -6.26
CA PHE A 153 22.53 -21.19 -6.91
C PHE A 153 23.79 -20.89 -7.75
N GLN A 154 23.79 -19.78 -8.49
CA GLN A 154 24.96 -19.34 -9.25
C GLN A 154 26.16 -19.03 -8.33
N LEU A 155 25.94 -18.26 -7.25
CA LEU A 155 26.99 -17.98 -6.26
C LEU A 155 27.53 -19.25 -5.61
N LEU A 156 26.66 -20.23 -5.32
CA LEU A 156 27.07 -21.52 -4.77
C LEU A 156 27.98 -22.27 -5.75
N LYS A 157 27.65 -22.26 -7.05
CA LYS A 157 28.46 -22.89 -8.09
C LYS A 157 29.82 -22.20 -8.25
N GLU A 158 29.86 -20.87 -8.20
CA GLU A 158 31.10 -20.10 -8.24
C GLU A 158 31.99 -20.40 -7.02
N ALA A 159 31.39 -20.46 -5.82
CA ALA A 159 32.10 -20.87 -4.60
C ALA A 159 32.62 -22.31 -4.70
N GLU A 160 31.84 -23.25 -5.24
CA GLU A 160 32.27 -24.63 -5.46
C GLU A 160 33.49 -24.70 -6.40
N ILE A 161 33.45 -23.99 -7.53
CA ILE A 161 34.60 -23.91 -8.46
C ILE A 161 35.83 -23.33 -7.75
N GLY A 162 35.68 -22.23 -7.01
CA GLY A 162 36.78 -21.61 -6.26
C GLY A 162 37.36 -22.52 -5.17
N THR A 163 36.51 -23.27 -4.45
CA THR A 163 37.00 -24.27 -3.47
C THR A 163 37.76 -25.40 -4.14
N GLN A 164 37.33 -25.85 -5.32
CA GLN A 164 38.00 -26.89 -6.09
C GLN A 164 39.33 -26.41 -6.68
N GLU A 165 39.44 -25.13 -7.07
CA GLU A 165 40.70 -24.49 -7.48
C GLU A 165 41.68 -24.40 -6.31
N SER A 166 41.25 -23.85 -5.18
CA SER A 166 42.08 -23.77 -3.97
C SER A 166 42.52 -25.16 -3.50
N LYS A 167 41.66 -26.18 -3.61
CA LYS A 167 42.02 -27.57 -3.33
C LYS A 167 43.10 -28.08 -4.28
N ARG A 168 42.99 -27.85 -5.58
CA ARG A 168 44.01 -28.21 -6.58
C ARG A 168 45.35 -27.52 -6.30
N GLU A 169 45.32 -26.22 -5.98
CA GLU A 169 46.53 -25.47 -5.61
C GLU A 169 47.18 -26.02 -4.33
N LYS A 170 46.37 -26.35 -3.32
CA LYS A 170 46.86 -27.00 -2.09
C LYS A 170 47.52 -28.34 -2.39
N GLU A 171 46.92 -29.16 -3.25
CA GLU A 171 47.50 -30.45 -3.68
C GLU A 171 48.83 -30.25 -4.42
N GLU A 172 48.94 -29.24 -5.29
CA GLU A 172 50.18 -28.89 -5.98
C GLU A 172 51.28 -28.41 -5.01
N ILE A 173 50.93 -27.55 -4.05
CA ILE A 173 51.86 -27.08 -3.01
C ILE A 173 52.33 -28.24 -2.14
N LEU A 174 51.44 -29.15 -1.75
CA LEU A 174 51.81 -30.35 -1.00
C LEU A 174 52.78 -31.24 -1.79
N ALA A 175 52.56 -31.40 -3.11
CA ALA A 175 53.50 -32.12 -3.97
C ALA A 175 54.88 -31.45 -4.02
N LYS A 176 54.93 -30.12 -4.22
CA LYS A 176 56.19 -29.34 -4.19
C LYS A 176 56.90 -29.44 -2.84
N LEU A 177 56.14 -29.37 -1.74
CA LEU A 177 56.66 -29.53 -0.39
C LEU A 177 57.31 -30.91 -0.21
N SER A 178 56.63 -31.97 -0.64
CA SER A 178 57.18 -33.33 -0.58
C SER A 178 58.48 -33.50 -1.38
N GLU A 179 58.60 -32.81 -2.53
CA GLU A 179 59.82 -32.82 -3.33
C GLU A 179 60.97 -32.09 -2.62
N VAL A 180 60.70 -30.93 -2.02
CA VAL A 180 61.68 -30.16 -1.24
C VAL A 180 62.11 -30.94 0.00
N GLU A 181 61.18 -31.56 0.72
CA GLU A 181 61.48 -32.44 1.86
C GLU A 181 62.40 -33.60 1.47
N ARG A 182 62.15 -34.24 0.32
CA ARG A 182 63.04 -35.29 -0.22
C ARG A 182 64.44 -34.75 -0.52
N LYS A 183 64.55 -33.63 -1.25
CA LYS A 183 65.85 -33.00 -1.56
C LYS A 183 66.59 -32.57 -0.29
N PHE A 184 65.86 -32.08 0.71
CA PHE A 184 66.42 -31.73 2.01
C PHE A 184 66.93 -32.95 2.76
N ALA A 185 66.18 -34.06 2.79
CA ALA A 185 66.61 -35.31 3.39
C ALA A 185 67.87 -35.87 2.70
N GLU A 186 67.90 -35.86 1.36
CA GLU A 186 69.09 -36.21 0.56
C GLU A 186 70.28 -35.29 0.90
N GLY A 187 70.06 -33.97 0.96
CA GLY A 187 71.09 -32.99 1.35
C GLY A 187 71.63 -33.21 2.76
N LYS A 188 70.75 -33.47 3.74
CA LYS A 188 71.11 -33.81 5.11
C LYS A 188 71.95 -35.09 5.16
N SER A 189 71.58 -36.12 4.40
CA SER A 189 72.38 -37.35 4.32
C SER A 189 73.79 -37.11 3.75
N ARG A 190 73.93 -36.18 2.79
CA ARG A 190 75.23 -35.79 2.22
C ARG A 190 76.06 -34.99 3.21
N VAL A 191 75.45 -34.07 3.95
CA VAL A 191 76.12 -33.34 5.03
C VAL A 191 76.63 -34.31 6.09
N ASN A 192 75.81 -35.24 6.57
CA ASN A 192 76.23 -36.25 7.54
C ASN A 192 77.44 -37.06 7.04
N LYS A 193 77.44 -37.50 5.76
CA LYS A 193 78.60 -38.18 5.15
C LYS A 193 79.86 -37.31 5.15
N LEU A 194 79.73 -36.03 4.77
CA LEU A 194 80.85 -35.09 4.78
C LEU A 194 81.34 -34.80 6.20
N GLU A 195 80.45 -34.72 7.19
CA GLU A 195 80.80 -34.58 8.61
C GLU A 195 81.58 -35.80 9.11
N GLU A 196 81.13 -37.01 8.78
CA GLU A 196 81.84 -38.25 9.08
C GLU A 196 83.24 -38.29 8.46
N ASP A 197 83.37 -37.91 7.19
CA ASP A 197 84.65 -37.86 6.49
C ASP A 197 85.55 -36.75 7.03
N ASN A 198 85.00 -35.58 7.37
CA ASN A 198 85.75 -34.51 8.03
C ASN A 198 86.25 -34.96 9.41
N ALA A 199 85.43 -35.69 10.18
CA ALA A 199 85.84 -36.28 11.44
C ALA A 199 86.94 -37.33 11.27
N LYS A 200 86.90 -38.15 10.20
CA LYS A 200 88.00 -39.08 9.86
C LYS A 200 89.28 -38.33 9.51
N LEU A 201 89.19 -37.26 8.70
CA LEU A 201 90.32 -36.43 8.32
C LEU A 201 90.94 -35.72 9.54
N ARG A 202 90.11 -35.13 10.41
CA ARG A 202 90.57 -34.54 11.68
C ARG A 202 91.32 -35.55 12.53
N ARG A 203 90.78 -36.77 12.71
CA ARG A 203 91.47 -37.86 13.41
C ARG A 203 92.80 -38.23 12.76
N ALA A 204 92.88 -38.31 11.43
CA ALA A 204 94.12 -38.60 10.71
C ALA A 204 95.18 -37.49 10.88
N VAL A 205 94.75 -36.23 10.87
CA VAL A 205 95.61 -35.06 11.13
C VAL A 205 96.09 -35.05 12.58
N GLU A 206 95.22 -35.31 13.55
CA GLU A 206 95.61 -35.40 14.97
C GLU A 206 96.62 -36.53 15.19
N GLN A 207 96.45 -37.67 14.52
CA GLN A 207 97.40 -38.78 14.57
C GLN A 207 98.75 -38.41 13.94
N SER A 208 98.76 -37.73 12.78
CA SER A 208 100.00 -37.31 12.12
C SER A 208 100.71 -36.21 12.92
N MET A 209 99.98 -35.26 13.50
CA MET A 209 100.52 -34.24 14.40
C MET A 209 101.08 -34.87 15.68
N SER A 210 100.40 -35.87 16.24
CA SER A 210 100.92 -36.63 17.39
C SER A 210 102.19 -37.40 17.05
N ARG A 211 102.28 -37.98 15.84
CA ARG A 211 103.49 -38.64 15.34
C ARG A 211 104.63 -37.64 15.12
N LEU A 212 104.34 -36.47 14.55
CA LEU A 212 105.33 -35.40 14.36
C LEU A 212 105.84 -34.86 15.69
N ASN A 213 104.95 -34.55 16.64
CA ASN A 213 105.34 -34.07 17.96
C ASN A 213 106.20 -35.09 18.71
N ARG A 214 105.89 -36.39 18.60
CA ARG A 214 106.77 -37.46 19.13
C ARG A 214 108.14 -37.47 18.46
N MET A 215 108.21 -37.29 17.14
CA MET A 215 109.48 -37.25 16.40
C MET A 215 110.27 -35.96 16.68
N SER A 216 109.61 -34.84 16.96
CA SER A 216 110.25 -33.55 17.28
C SER A 216 110.76 -33.48 18.71
N MET A 217 110.06 -34.06 19.69
CA MET A 217 110.52 -34.09 21.09
C MET A 217 111.83 -34.87 21.26
N ASP A 218 112.06 -35.93 20.47
CA ASP A 218 113.30 -36.72 20.54
C ASP A 218 114.52 -36.01 19.93
N SER A 219 114.34 -35.02 19.04
CA SER A 219 115.46 -34.33 18.36
C SER A 219 116.00 -33.10 19.09
N ASP A 220 115.21 -32.47 19.96
CA ASP A 220 115.59 -31.21 20.61
C ASP A 220 116.59 -31.37 21.78
N PHE A 221 116.82 -32.60 22.26
CA PHE A 221 117.71 -32.89 23.40
C PHE A 221 119.08 -33.50 23.04
N LEU A 222 119.35 -33.76 21.75
CA LEU A 222 120.54 -34.48 21.31
C LEU A 222 121.42 -33.63 20.38
N VAL A 223 122.16 -32.68 20.95
CA VAL A 223 123.25 -32.02 20.21
C VAL A 223 124.38 -33.05 20.03
N ASP A 224 124.74 -33.36 18.77
CA ASP A 224 125.77 -34.35 18.45
C ASP A 224 127.05 -34.06 19.24
N ARG A 225 127.44 -35.02 20.08
CA ARG A 225 128.64 -34.97 20.93
C ARG A 225 129.88 -34.56 20.12
N ARG A 226 129.98 -34.92 18.84
CA ARG A 226 131.11 -34.53 17.96
C ARG A 226 131.16 -33.02 17.72
N ILE A 227 130.00 -32.38 17.55
CA ILE A 227 129.89 -30.92 17.34
C ILE A 227 130.33 -30.19 18.62
N VAL A 228 129.87 -30.66 19.79
CA VAL A 228 130.25 -30.10 21.09
C VAL A 228 131.75 -30.23 21.35
N ILE A 229 132.33 -31.42 21.09
CA ILE A 229 133.78 -31.64 21.21
C ILE A 229 134.55 -30.73 20.27
N LYS A 230 134.12 -30.61 19.01
CA LYS A 230 134.80 -29.77 18.03
C LYS A 230 134.76 -28.30 18.46
N LEU A 231 133.65 -27.81 19.01
CA LEU A 231 133.57 -26.45 19.55
C LEU A 231 134.55 -26.23 20.71
N LEU A 232 134.62 -27.14 21.69
CA LEU A 232 135.58 -27.08 22.80
C LEU A 232 137.04 -27.13 22.32
N VAL A 233 137.36 -28.05 21.40
CA VAL A 233 138.71 -28.16 20.82
C VAL A 233 139.09 -26.88 20.08
N THR A 234 138.17 -26.31 19.30
CA THR A 234 138.41 -25.06 18.56
C THR A 234 138.60 -23.87 19.51
N TYR A 235 137.91 -23.87 20.65
CA TYR A 235 138.05 -22.85 21.69
C TYR A 235 139.45 -22.86 22.30
N PHE A 236 139.98 -24.04 22.66
CA PHE A 236 141.34 -24.17 23.22
C PHE A 236 142.43 -23.95 22.17
N GLN A 237 142.26 -24.39 20.93
CA GLN A 237 143.27 -24.21 19.87
C GLN A 237 143.45 -22.75 19.44
N ARG A 238 142.40 -21.94 19.50
CA ARG A 238 142.43 -20.53 19.08
C ARG A 238 142.59 -19.55 20.24
N ASN A 239 143.46 -19.85 21.20
CA ASN A 239 143.80 -18.94 22.32
C ASN A 239 142.55 -18.32 23.00
N TYR A 240 141.55 -19.14 23.34
CA TYR A 240 140.33 -18.70 24.03
C TYR A 240 139.52 -17.63 23.24
N SER A 241 139.31 -17.86 21.94
CA SER A 241 138.53 -16.93 21.09
C SER A 241 137.08 -16.77 21.57
N LYS A 242 136.65 -15.52 21.75
CA LYS A 242 135.29 -15.16 22.19
C LYS A 242 134.19 -15.54 21.19
N GLU A 243 134.48 -15.58 19.89
CA GLU A 243 133.50 -15.95 18.85
C GLU A 243 133.08 -17.42 18.93
N VAL A 244 134.04 -18.30 19.25
CA VAL A 244 133.76 -19.73 19.43
C VAL A 244 132.90 -19.94 20.69
N LEU A 245 133.15 -19.16 21.74
CA LEU A 245 132.35 -19.21 22.96
C LEU A 245 130.91 -18.72 22.73
N ASP A 246 130.73 -17.64 21.97
CA ASP A 246 129.38 -17.14 21.59
C ASP A 246 128.61 -18.15 20.72
N LEU A 247 129.30 -18.84 19.80
CA LEU A 247 128.71 -19.92 19.02
C LEU A 247 128.29 -21.11 19.90
N MET A 248 129.14 -21.50 20.86
CA MET A 248 128.80 -22.53 21.85
C MET A 248 127.55 -22.17 22.64
N VAL A 249 127.46 -20.93 23.14
CA VAL A 249 126.29 -20.43 23.89
C VAL A 249 125.00 -20.59 23.09
N ARG A 250 125.02 -20.22 21.80
CA ARG A 250 123.84 -20.28 20.92
C ARG A 250 123.46 -21.72 20.55
N MET A 251 124.44 -22.59 20.31
CA MET A 251 124.22 -23.95 19.80
C MET A 251 123.93 -24.97 20.91
N LEU A 252 124.49 -24.77 22.11
CA LEU A 252 124.24 -25.59 23.30
C LEU A 252 123.09 -25.06 24.15
N GLY A 253 122.52 -23.90 23.80
CA GLY A 253 121.40 -23.31 24.53
C GLY A 253 121.75 -22.94 25.97
N PHE A 254 122.91 -22.30 26.19
CA PHE A 254 123.31 -21.87 27.55
C PHE A 254 122.25 -20.93 28.13
N SER A 255 121.85 -21.18 29.37
CA SER A 255 120.94 -20.29 30.08
C SER A 255 121.63 -18.95 30.38
N ASP A 256 120.85 -17.90 30.60
CA ASP A 256 121.41 -16.56 30.88
C ASP A 256 122.30 -16.56 32.14
N GLU A 257 122.06 -17.48 33.10
CA GLU A 257 122.93 -17.69 34.26
C GLU A 257 124.30 -18.29 33.90
N ASP A 258 124.37 -19.17 32.91
CA ASP A 258 125.62 -19.79 32.45
C ASP A 258 126.45 -18.80 31.63
N LYS A 259 125.79 -17.97 30.82
CA LYS A 259 126.42 -16.86 30.07
C LYS A 259 127.11 -15.85 31.00
N GLN A 260 126.56 -15.64 32.19
CA GLN A 260 127.10 -14.72 33.17
C GLN A 260 128.33 -15.28 33.92
N ARG A 261 128.44 -16.61 34.08
CA ARG A 261 129.63 -17.26 34.69
C ARG A 261 130.85 -17.34 33.77
N ILE A 262 130.64 -17.35 32.45
CA ILE A 262 131.71 -17.44 31.43
C ILE A 262 132.17 -16.07 30.88
N GLY A 263 131.71 -14.96 31.48
CA GLY A 263 132.21 -13.61 31.20
C GLY A 263 131.80 -13.00 29.85
N VAL A 264 130.75 -13.54 29.20
CA VAL A 264 130.29 -13.09 27.86
C VAL A 264 129.12 -12.09 27.94
N ALA A 265 128.44 -11.99 29.08
CA ALA A 265 127.21 -11.21 29.20
C ALA A 265 127.43 -9.75 29.64
N GLN A 266 127.75 -8.84 28.70
CA GLN A 266 127.41 -7.42 28.86
C GLN A 266 127.36 -6.67 27.51
N GLN A 267 126.20 -6.65 26.85
CA GLN A 267 125.70 -5.54 25.99
C GLN A 267 124.33 -5.90 25.39
N GLY A 268 123.38 -4.96 25.45
CA GLY A 268 121.94 -5.23 25.29
C GLY A 268 121.29 -4.75 23.99
N GLY A 269 119.95 -4.77 23.99
CA GLY A 269 119.11 -3.76 23.33
C GLY A 269 118.23 -4.20 22.13
N LYS A 270 116.91 -4.06 22.36
CA LYS A 270 115.90 -3.33 21.52
C LYS A 270 115.37 -3.89 20.17
N GLY A 271 114.04 -3.72 20.03
CA GLY A 271 113.32 -3.34 18.80
C GLY A 271 112.48 -4.47 18.21
N VAL A 272 111.13 -4.49 18.22
CA VAL A 272 110.08 -3.56 17.75
C VAL A 272 110.16 -3.23 16.27
N VAL A 273 109.14 -3.65 15.51
CA VAL A 273 108.36 -2.96 14.44
C VAL A 273 107.79 -4.05 13.48
N ARG A 274 106.65 -3.97 12.80
CA ARG A 274 105.56 -3.01 12.56
C ARG A 274 104.87 -3.58 11.31
N GLY A 275 103.54 -3.53 11.21
CA GLY A 275 102.87 -3.96 9.98
C GLY A 275 101.36 -3.85 10.04
N VAL A 276 100.87 -2.66 9.72
CA VAL A 276 99.46 -2.28 9.67
C VAL A 276 99.06 -2.19 8.19
N LEU A 277 98.03 -2.94 7.79
CA LEU A 277 97.27 -2.81 6.54
C LEU A 277 96.00 -3.68 6.76
N GLY A 278 94.74 -3.27 6.59
CA GLY A 278 94.12 -2.08 6.05
C GLY A 278 92.73 -2.48 5.55
N LEU A 279 91.68 -1.94 6.19
CA LEU A 279 90.33 -1.64 5.65
C LEU A 279 89.29 -2.78 5.41
N PRO A 280 87.98 -2.46 5.35
CA PRO A 280 87.02 -2.83 6.40
C PRO A 280 85.76 -3.56 5.86
N GLY A 281 84.99 -4.21 6.73
CA GLY A 281 83.70 -4.75 6.32
C GLY A 281 83.01 -5.60 7.35
N ARG A 282 82.33 -4.96 8.31
CA ARG A 282 81.38 -5.63 9.19
C ARG A 282 80.25 -4.67 9.49
N LEU A 283 79.03 -4.96 9.03
CA LEU A 283 77.80 -4.61 9.74
C LEU A 283 76.74 -5.68 9.43
N VAL A 284 76.81 -6.76 10.19
CA VAL A 284 75.68 -7.66 10.48
C VAL A 284 75.41 -7.51 11.97
N GLY A 285 74.15 -7.20 12.31
CA GLY A 285 73.55 -7.55 13.60
C GLY A 285 73.51 -6.44 14.65
N GLY A 286 72.32 -5.86 14.82
CA GLY A 286 71.51 -6.11 16.03
C GLY A 286 71.84 -5.37 17.33
N ILE A 287 70.85 -4.57 17.75
CA ILE A 287 70.30 -4.36 19.11
C ILE A 287 71.17 -3.64 20.17
N LEU A 288 70.64 -2.49 20.63
CA LEU A 288 70.72 -1.76 21.92
C LEU A 288 70.93 -0.27 21.61
N GLY A 289 70.29 0.73 22.20
CA GLY A 289 69.45 0.85 23.38
C GLY A 289 69.32 2.35 23.72
N GLY A 290 68.17 2.73 24.25
CA GLY A 290 67.77 3.94 25.00
C GLY A 290 68.62 5.23 25.07
N SER A 291 67.87 6.34 24.91
CA SER A 291 67.87 7.59 25.71
C SER A 291 68.83 8.73 25.36
N ALA A 292 68.29 9.85 24.86
CA ALA A 292 68.03 11.08 25.63
C ALA A 292 68.07 12.37 24.76
N ALA A 293 66.95 13.10 24.81
CA ALA A 293 66.77 14.56 24.78
C ALA A 293 67.47 15.45 23.73
N GLY A 294 66.64 16.22 23.01
CA GLY A 294 66.88 17.67 22.90
C GLY A 294 66.77 18.30 21.50
N VAL A 295 65.70 19.10 21.34
CA VAL A 295 65.61 20.36 20.57
C VAL A 295 65.15 20.28 19.09
N GLN A 296 63.99 20.93 18.91
CA GLN A 296 63.31 21.50 17.74
C GLN A 296 64.07 21.61 16.41
N MET A 297 63.36 21.34 15.29
CA MET A 297 62.67 22.36 14.47
C MET A 297 61.89 21.69 13.33
N ASN A 298 60.80 22.35 12.92
CA ASN A 298 59.96 22.01 11.77
C ASN A 298 60.75 21.60 10.53
N LEU A 299 60.44 20.44 9.97
CA LEU A 299 60.53 20.22 8.53
C LEU A 299 59.33 19.39 8.08
N ALA A 300 58.60 19.98 7.14
CA ALA A 300 57.43 19.42 6.51
C ALA A 300 57.75 18.18 5.67
N SER A 301 56.70 17.38 5.49
CA SER A 301 56.45 16.43 4.41
C SER A 301 57.20 15.10 4.43
N ASP A 302 56.46 14.10 3.97
CA ASP A 302 56.87 12.76 3.58
C ASP A 302 56.95 11.72 4.71
N ASN A 303 55.80 11.44 5.32
CA ASN A 303 55.43 10.09 5.78
C ASN A 303 53.91 9.98 6.10
N GLN A 304 53.04 10.52 5.24
CA GLN A 304 51.63 10.10 5.27
C GLN A 304 51.49 8.81 4.48
N SER A 305 51.35 7.71 5.22
CA SER A 305 51.18 6.37 4.66
C SER A 305 49.94 6.33 3.76
N PHE A 306 49.98 5.57 2.66
CA PHE A 306 48.85 5.39 1.74
C PHE A 306 47.54 5.00 2.46
N ALA A 307 47.65 4.31 3.61
CA ALA A 307 46.53 4.01 4.49
C ALA A 307 45.92 5.27 5.13
N ASP A 308 46.73 6.24 5.55
CA ASP A 308 46.26 7.51 6.11
C ASP A 308 45.59 8.38 5.03
N MET A 309 46.12 8.38 3.79
CA MET A 309 45.44 9.06 2.67
C MET A 309 44.11 8.39 2.29
N TRP A 310 44.02 7.06 2.41
CA TRP A 310 42.75 6.34 2.20
C TRP A 310 41.75 6.61 3.31
N VAL A 311 42.21 6.70 4.56
CA VAL A 311 41.37 7.07 5.70
C VAL A 311 40.90 8.51 5.57
N ASP A 312 41.77 9.44 5.19
CA ASP A 312 41.41 10.85 4.91
C ASP A 312 40.45 10.95 3.73
N PHE A 313 40.63 10.16 2.67
CA PHE A 313 39.70 10.11 1.55
C PHE A 313 38.33 9.60 1.97
N LEU A 314 38.25 8.52 2.75
CA LEU A 314 36.99 7.97 3.25
C LEU A 314 36.30 8.93 4.21
N LEU A 315 37.03 9.54 5.15
CA LEU A 315 36.53 10.55 6.07
C LEU A 315 36.02 11.79 5.31
N LYS A 316 36.78 12.24 4.32
CA LYS A 316 36.42 13.40 3.48
C LYS A 316 35.25 13.10 2.55
N GLU A 317 35.13 11.90 2.01
CA GLU A 317 33.99 11.48 1.20
C GLU A 317 32.73 11.35 2.07
N THR A 318 32.84 10.85 3.31
CA THR A 318 31.72 10.85 4.26
C THR A 318 31.34 12.26 4.73
N GLU A 319 32.32 13.13 5.00
CA GLU A 319 32.06 14.52 5.40
C GLU A 319 31.46 15.33 4.25
N GLU A 320 31.90 15.13 3.00
CA GLU A 320 31.28 15.77 1.83
C GLU A 320 29.86 15.23 1.56
N ARG A 321 29.60 13.94 1.78
CA ARG A 321 28.25 13.38 1.67
C ARG A 321 27.33 13.91 2.76
N GLU A 322 27.86 14.11 3.97
CA GLU A 322 27.13 14.69 5.10
C GLU A 322 26.91 16.20 4.91
N LYS A 323 27.89 16.96 4.38
CA LYS A 323 27.73 18.37 4.01
C LYS A 323 26.78 18.60 2.84
N ARG A 324 26.69 17.66 1.87
CA ARG A 324 25.69 17.72 0.79
C ARG A 324 24.28 17.35 1.25
N VAL A 325 24.17 16.61 2.35
CA VAL A 325 22.87 16.24 2.97
C VAL A 325 22.46 17.24 4.06
N SER A 326 23.40 17.96 4.69
CA SER A 326 23.15 18.96 5.73
C SER A 326 23.26 20.41 5.25
N GLY A 327 23.62 20.66 3.98
CA GLY A 327 23.81 21.98 3.37
C GLY A 327 22.68 22.42 2.44
N GLN A 328 21.53 21.76 2.47
CA GLN A 328 20.34 22.14 1.71
C GLN A 328 19.14 22.26 2.66
N ASP A 329 19.25 23.13 3.66
CA ASP A 329 18.11 23.79 4.33
C ASP A 329 18.65 24.80 5.37
N THR A 330 19.27 25.89 4.92
CA THR A 330 19.34 27.17 5.66
C THR A 330 19.92 28.29 4.80
N ASP A 331 19.32 29.48 4.98
CA ASP A 331 19.75 30.83 4.61
C ASP A 331 19.38 31.42 3.23
N ARG A 332 18.13 31.90 3.17
CA ARG A 332 17.82 33.25 2.65
C ARG A 332 17.80 34.24 3.83
N PRO A 333 18.34 35.48 3.72
CA PRO A 333 18.05 36.54 4.67
C PRO A 333 16.96 37.49 4.17
N ASP A 334 15.97 37.67 5.06
CA ASP A 334 15.14 38.83 5.42
C ASP A 334 14.56 39.80 4.36
N GLU A 335 13.22 39.90 4.37
CA GLU A 335 12.55 41.17 4.74
C GLU A 335 11.08 40.94 5.18
N ASP A 336 10.84 41.31 6.44
CA ASP A 336 9.70 42.04 7.00
C ASP A 336 8.27 41.46 7.22
N SER A 337 7.82 41.80 8.44
CA SER A 337 6.44 42.15 8.86
C SER A 337 5.50 41.09 9.45
N GLN A 338 5.42 41.17 10.79
CA GLN A 338 4.21 41.24 11.63
C GLN A 338 3.18 40.09 11.63
N GLY A 339 3.00 39.52 12.84
CA GLY A 339 1.64 39.42 13.39
C GLY A 339 1.25 38.12 14.09
N ARG A 340 1.18 38.23 15.43
CA ARG A 340 0.11 37.68 16.30
C ARG A 340 0.28 36.26 16.88
N SER A 341 0.53 36.27 18.18
CA SER A 341 0.44 35.19 19.19
C SER A 341 -0.94 34.48 19.20
N PRO A 342 -1.06 33.25 19.75
CA PRO A 342 -1.40 33.16 21.18
C PRO A 342 -0.87 31.93 21.96
N ASN A 343 -1.04 32.05 23.28
CA ASN A 343 -0.60 31.22 24.40
C ASN A 343 -1.21 29.81 24.53
N THR A 344 -0.34 28.93 25.02
CA THR A 344 -0.44 27.84 26.02
C THR A 344 -1.78 27.49 26.71
N THR A 345 -2.16 26.21 26.59
CA THR A 345 -2.52 25.20 27.63
C THR A 345 -3.45 25.53 28.82
N GLY A 346 -4.52 24.73 28.96
CA GLY A 346 -4.68 23.87 30.15
C GLY A 346 -6.00 23.86 30.93
N VAL A 347 -6.53 22.64 31.10
CA VAL A 347 -7.31 22.07 32.24
C VAL A 347 -8.85 22.06 32.17
N GLY A 348 -9.43 20.85 32.28
CA GLY A 348 -10.77 20.60 32.85
C GLY A 348 -11.56 19.42 32.28
N SER A 349 -11.49 18.24 32.90
CA SER A 349 -12.47 17.13 32.80
C SER A 349 -13.83 17.54 33.47
N PRO A 350 -15.02 16.91 33.24
CA PRO A 350 -15.26 15.45 33.27
C PRO A 350 -16.32 14.82 32.30
N VAL A 351 -16.23 13.49 32.26
CA VAL A 351 -17.13 12.36 31.83
C VAL A 351 -18.61 12.52 32.31
N PRO A 352 -19.68 11.79 31.82
CA PRO A 352 -19.74 10.50 31.07
C PRO A 352 -20.79 10.36 29.91
N ASN A 353 -20.68 9.34 29.04
CA ASN A 353 -21.43 8.05 29.06
C ASN A 353 -21.51 7.32 27.69
N HIS A 354 -21.31 5.99 27.74
CA HIS A 354 -21.77 4.88 26.86
C HIS A 354 -21.65 4.99 25.31
N GLY A 355 -21.16 4.01 24.55
CA GLY A 355 -20.73 2.65 24.82
C GLY A 355 -20.18 1.97 23.54
N THR A 356 -19.37 0.94 23.78
CA THR A 356 -19.18 -0.31 23.00
C THR A 356 -19.10 -0.25 21.46
N SER A 357 -17.90 -0.46 20.91
CA SER A 357 -17.51 -1.61 20.04
C SER A 357 -16.28 -1.29 19.18
N THR A 358 -15.49 -2.33 18.92
CA THR A 358 -14.11 -2.36 18.43
C THR A 358 -13.98 -2.26 16.88
N PRO A 359 -12.82 -2.53 16.24
CA PRO A 359 -11.97 -1.52 15.63
C PRO A 359 -11.89 -1.63 14.09
N ALA A 360 -11.64 -0.53 13.38
CA ALA A 360 -11.08 -0.59 12.02
C ALA A 360 -10.29 0.68 11.70
N LEU A 361 -8.99 0.50 11.54
CA LEU A 361 -8.09 1.48 10.94
C LEU A 361 -8.35 1.52 9.43
N SER A 362 -8.67 2.70 8.90
CA SER A 362 -8.38 3.09 7.52
C SER A 362 -7.84 4.52 7.51
N GLY A 363 -6.53 4.63 7.27
CA GLY A 363 -5.88 5.85 6.79
C GLY A 363 -6.02 6.00 5.27
N PRO A 364 -5.61 7.14 4.70
CA PRO A 364 -6.46 7.86 3.76
C PRO A 364 -6.00 7.83 2.30
N ASN A 365 -6.97 8.23 1.45
CA ASN A 365 -6.84 8.69 0.08
C ASN A 365 -5.61 9.58 -0.17
N LEU A 366 -4.92 9.32 -1.28
CA LEU A 366 -4.11 10.29 -2.01
C LEU A 366 -4.53 10.27 -3.48
N PHE A 367 -5.25 11.30 -3.90
CA PHE A 367 -5.29 11.75 -5.28
C PHE A 367 -4.09 12.66 -5.54
N PRO A 368 -3.57 12.72 -6.77
CA PRO A 368 -3.16 13.98 -7.33
C PRO A 368 -3.98 14.32 -8.58
N ALA A 369 -4.55 15.51 -8.54
CA ALA A 369 -5.15 16.20 -9.67
C ALA A 369 -4.06 16.63 -10.67
N GLN A 370 -4.36 16.53 -11.97
CA GLN A 370 -3.81 17.43 -12.97
C GLN A 370 -4.94 17.92 -13.88
N ASN A 371 -5.21 19.21 -13.76
CA ASN A 371 -5.98 20.02 -14.67
C ASN A 371 -5.12 20.40 -15.88
N TYR A 372 -5.61 20.20 -17.10
CA TYR A 372 -5.45 21.17 -18.17
C TYR A 372 -6.75 21.21 -18.99
N ALA A 373 -7.21 22.43 -19.24
CA ALA A 373 -8.46 22.73 -19.90
C ALA A 373 -8.23 23.18 -21.35
N SER A 374 -9.22 22.83 -22.18
CA SER A 374 -9.82 23.66 -23.25
C SER A 374 -9.34 23.54 -24.70
N LEU A 375 -10.36 23.40 -25.57
CA LEU A 375 -10.55 23.87 -26.96
C LEU A 375 -10.67 22.78 -28.06
N ALA A 376 -11.92 22.60 -28.52
CA ALA A 376 -12.32 22.07 -29.84
C ALA A 376 -11.97 23.12 -30.96
N PRO A 377 -12.14 22.92 -32.31
CA PRO A 377 -13.17 22.09 -32.96
C PRO A 377 -12.88 21.50 -34.39
N ARG A 378 -13.89 20.79 -34.92
CA ARG A 378 -14.37 20.79 -36.34
C ARG A 378 -13.75 19.85 -37.39
N GLY A 379 -14.60 19.04 -38.05
CA GLY A 379 -14.44 18.66 -39.47
C GLY A 379 -14.93 17.27 -39.92
N ASN A 380 -16.14 17.23 -40.52
CA ASN A 380 -16.71 16.39 -41.62
C ASN A 380 -15.79 15.31 -42.27
N SER A 381 -16.18 14.14 -42.78
CA SER A 381 -17.44 13.43 -43.17
C SER A 381 -17.07 12.00 -43.70
N PRO A 382 -18.02 11.03 -43.81
CA PRO A 382 -17.82 9.59 -44.18
C PRO A 382 -17.94 9.35 -45.73
N PRO A 383 -17.99 8.14 -46.39
CA PRO A 383 -18.58 6.83 -46.00
C PRO A 383 -17.99 5.53 -46.66
N PHE A 384 -18.78 4.43 -46.62
CA PHE A 384 -18.73 3.09 -47.28
C PHE A 384 -18.54 1.92 -46.29
N ALA A 385 -19.58 1.24 -45.80
CA ALA A 385 -20.69 0.46 -46.40
C ALA A 385 -20.32 -1.01 -46.68
N HIS A 386 -20.85 -1.91 -45.84
CA HIS A 386 -21.63 -3.13 -46.14
C HIS A 386 -21.76 -3.90 -44.81
N ALA A 387 -22.91 -3.87 -44.14
CA ALA A 387 -24.19 -4.55 -44.41
C ALA A 387 -24.21 -5.98 -43.86
N ASP A 388 -25.37 -6.35 -43.31
CA ASP A 388 -25.77 -7.59 -42.61
C ASP A 388 -25.58 -7.49 -41.08
N SER A 389 -26.56 -7.70 -40.20
CA SER A 389 -27.91 -8.24 -40.33
C SER A 389 -28.72 -7.92 -39.06
N GLU A 390 -30.00 -7.59 -39.24
CA GLU A 390 -31.14 -7.90 -38.35
C GLU A 390 -31.04 -7.56 -36.84
N PHE A 391 -31.62 -6.43 -36.42
CA PHE A 391 -32.74 -6.44 -35.46
C PHE A 391 -33.45 -5.07 -35.46
N SER A 392 -34.75 -5.12 -35.76
CA SER A 392 -35.68 -4.01 -35.82
C SER A 392 -36.02 -3.50 -34.42
N THR A 393 -35.68 -2.25 -34.11
CA THR A 393 -36.20 -1.53 -32.94
C THR A 393 -37.02 -0.33 -33.40
N VAL A 394 -38.33 -0.44 -33.18
CA VAL A 394 -39.32 0.63 -33.34
C VAL A 394 -39.10 1.69 -32.26
N PRO A 395 -38.99 2.99 -32.58
CA PRO A 395 -39.05 4.03 -31.57
C PRO A 395 -40.52 4.43 -31.32
N LEU A 396 -41.06 4.01 -30.17
CA LEU A 396 -42.26 4.60 -29.57
C LEU A 396 -41.83 5.55 -28.45
N THR A 397 -41.58 6.82 -28.77
CA THR A 397 -41.55 7.88 -27.77
C THR A 397 -42.87 8.62 -27.78
N SER A 398 -43.59 8.47 -26.66
CA SER A 398 -44.81 9.14 -26.26
C SER A 398 -44.71 10.66 -26.41
N LEU A 399 -45.63 11.23 -27.20
CA LEU A 399 -45.93 12.66 -27.19
C LEU A 399 -47.08 12.88 -26.21
N ASP A 400 -46.75 13.34 -25.00
CA ASP A 400 -47.71 13.72 -23.98
C ASP A 400 -48.23 15.13 -24.31
N ASN A 401 -49.51 15.26 -24.65
CA ASN A 401 -50.16 16.55 -24.85
C ASN A 401 -51.62 16.47 -24.37
N PRO A 402 -52.00 17.09 -23.25
CA PRO A 402 -53.39 17.18 -22.84
C PRO A 402 -54.12 18.24 -23.67
N SER A 403 -55.09 17.77 -24.45
CA SER A 403 -56.00 18.56 -25.28
C SER A 403 -56.75 19.65 -24.49
N ARG A 404 -56.41 20.92 -24.78
CA ARG A 404 -57.34 22.05 -24.71
C ARG A 404 -58.34 21.94 -25.86
N ILE A 405 -59.60 21.57 -25.59
CA ILE A 405 -60.72 21.87 -26.49
C ILE A 405 -61.95 22.22 -25.66
N SER A 406 -62.28 23.52 -25.61
CA SER A 406 -63.65 24.02 -25.46
C SER A 406 -63.66 25.52 -25.73
N ARG A 407 -63.71 25.89 -27.01
CA ARG A 407 -64.45 27.06 -27.52
C ARG A 407 -64.22 27.26 -29.01
N LEU A 408 -65.33 27.32 -29.74
CA LEU A 408 -65.63 28.12 -30.94
C LEU A 408 -66.08 27.30 -32.16
N LEU A 409 -67.41 27.31 -32.34
CA LEU A 409 -68.21 27.31 -33.57
C LEU A 409 -69.67 27.44 -33.06
N THR A 410 -70.56 28.32 -33.52
CA THR A 410 -70.63 29.13 -34.74
C THR A 410 -71.60 30.28 -34.49
N LYS A 411 -71.35 31.42 -35.14
CA LYS A 411 -72.26 32.55 -35.25
C LYS A 411 -73.07 32.35 -36.54
N HIS A 412 -74.38 32.11 -36.43
CA HIS A 412 -75.41 32.50 -37.40
C HIS A 412 -76.77 32.42 -36.74
#